data_AF-A0A6I2M1I1-F1
#
_entry.id   AF-A0A6I2M1I1-F1
#
_cell.length_a   1.000
_cell.length_b   1.000
_cell.length_c   1.000
_cell.angle_alpha   90.00
_cell.angle_beta   90.00
_cell.angle_gamma   90.00
#
_symmetry.space_group_name_H-M   'P 1'
#
loop_
_entity.id
_entity.type
_entity.pdbx_description
1 polymer ?
#
loop_
_entity_poly.entity_id
_entity_poly.type
_entity_poly.pdbx_seq_one_letter_code
_entity_poly.pdbx_strand_id
1 'polypeptide(L)'
;MLTAEDLLAGAGTEHLVEIPERLLPEADDRRVRLRPLTVRDLRLIARAARDNEDLSGALMVRQSLVEPPLSAEQIGALPAGLLQFLLREVNRISGITATEDEVLAALEDPLVRASLMLSREFGWTSEEVGRLTLGETMLHVAALRGRG
;
A
#
# COMPACT_ATOMS: atom_id res chain seq x y z
N MET A 1 1.10 -35.58 1.87
CA MET A 1 1.29 -34.88 3.16
C MET A 1 2.20 -33.71 2.87
N LEU A 2 1.86 -32.50 3.30
CA LEU A 2 2.64 -31.29 3.02
C LEU A 2 3.95 -31.30 3.82
N THR A 3 5.07 -30.99 3.18
CA THR A 3 6.40 -30.93 3.81
C THR A 3 6.79 -29.50 4.21
N ALA A 4 7.86 -29.37 5.01
CA ALA A 4 8.42 -28.05 5.32
C ALA A 4 8.99 -27.36 4.07
N GLU A 5 9.57 -28.13 3.15
CA GLU A 5 10.04 -27.60 1.86
C GLU A 5 8.89 -27.09 1.01
N ASP A 6 7.75 -27.77 0.99
CA ASP A 6 6.56 -27.30 0.27
C ASP A 6 6.06 -25.94 0.81
N LEU A 7 6.14 -25.72 2.12
CA LEU A 7 5.78 -24.44 2.74
C LEU A 7 6.78 -23.32 2.44
N LEU A 8 8.07 -23.66 2.34
CA LEU A 8 9.14 -22.68 2.11
C LEU A 8 9.38 -22.37 0.63
N ALA A 9 8.97 -23.27 -0.28
CA ALA A 9 9.14 -23.11 -1.72
C ALA A 9 8.49 -21.82 -2.27
N GLY A 10 7.40 -21.35 -1.64
CA GLY A 10 6.72 -20.12 -2.03
C GLY A 10 7.60 -18.87 -1.93
N ALA A 11 8.58 -18.84 -1.03
CA ALA A 11 9.42 -17.66 -0.78
C ALA A 11 10.32 -17.25 -1.97
N GLY A 12 10.65 -18.20 -2.84
CA GLY A 12 11.49 -17.97 -4.03
C GLY A 12 10.70 -17.80 -5.33
N THR A 13 9.36 -17.80 -5.28
CA THR A 13 8.55 -17.72 -6.49
C THR A 13 8.62 -16.31 -7.08
N GLU A 14 8.99 -16.21 -8.36
CA GLU A 14 9.02 -14.94 -9.08
C GLU A 14 7.72 -14.73 -9.85
N HIS A 15 7.16 -13.54 -9.72
CA HIS A 15 5.93 -13.10 -10.36
C HIS A 15 6.27 -12.02 -11.38
N LEU A 16 5.92 -12.26 -12.64
CA LEU A 16 5.98 -11.23 -13.67
C LEU A 16 4.75 -10.33 -13.55
N VAL A 17 4.99 -9.04 -13.33
CA VAL A 17 3.95 -8.02 -13.13
C VAL A 17 4.04 -7.01 -14.25
N GLU A 18 2.91 -6.75 -14.91
CA GLU A 18 2.79 -5.73 -15.94
C GLU A 18 2.38 -4.39 -15.32
N ILE A 19 3.15 -3.34 -15.61
CA ILE A 19 2.93 -1.98 -15.15
C ILE A 19 1.96 -1.28 -16.13
N PRO A 20 0.88 -0.65 -15.65
CA PRO A 20 -0.02 0.12 -16.49
C PRO A 20 0.70 1.23 -17.27
N GLU A 21 0.38 1.38 -18.55
CA GLU A 21 0.96 2.39 -19.45
C GLU A 21 0.91 3.81 -18.86
N ARG A 22 -0.21 4.18 -18.22
CA ARG A 22 -0.36 5.50 -17.58
C ARG A 22 0.67 5.82 -16.49
N LEU A 23 1.31 4.80 -15.90
CA LEU A 23 2.32 4.95 -14.85
C LEU A 23 3.75 4.88 -15.42
N LEU A 24 3.91 4.38 -16.64
CA LEU A 24 5.20 4.15 -17.26
C LEU A 24 5.08 4.29 -18.80
N PRO A 25 4.72 5.49 -19.30
CA PRO A 25 4.29 5.69 -20.69
C PRO A 25 5.42 5.57 -21.71
N GLU A 26 6.66 5.85 -21.32
CA GLU A 26 7.82 5.89 -22.22
C GLU A 26 8.60 4.58 -22.32
N ALA A 27 8.20 3.51 -21.60
CA ALA A 27 8.89 2.23 -21.71
C ALA A 27 8.24 1.28 -22.72
N ASP A 28 9.11 0.68 -23.52
CA ASP A 28 8.80 -0.41 -24.44
C ASP A 28 8.47 -1.71 -23.71
N ASP A 29 9.19 -2.02 -22.62
CA ASP A 29 8.89 -3.13 -21.72
C ASP A 29 8.43 -2.61 -20.35
N ARG A 30 7.19 -2.93 -20.02
CA ARG A 30 6.52 -2.50 -18.77
C ARG A 30 6.42 -3.65 -17.77
N ARG A 31 7.26 -4.67 -17.87
CA ARG A 31 7.21 -5.83 -16.98
C ARG A 31 8.32 -5.78 -15.95
N VAL A 32 7.99 -6.16 -14.72
CA VAL A 32 8.93 -6.33 -13.61
C VAL A 32 8.78 -7.70 -12.99
N ARG A 33 9.85 -8.25 -12.43
CA ARG A 33 9.79 -9.47 -11.62
C ARG A 33 9.83 -9.11 -10.14
N LEU A 34 8.85 -9.61 -9.41
CA LEU A 34 8.74 -9.48 -7.97
C LEU A 34 8.77 -10.85 -7.31
N ARG A 35 9.31 -10.94 -6.10
CA ARG A 35 9.17 -12.13 -5.24
C ARG A 35 8.39 -11.79 -3.98
N PRO A 36 7.65 -12.72 -3.37
CA PRO A 36 6.97 -12.46 -2.11
C PRO A 36 7.95 -12.14 -0.98
N LEU A 37 7.52 -11.29 -0.07
CA LEU A 37 8.25 -10.98 1.15
C LEU A 37 8.11 -12.12 2.15
N THR A 38 9.23 -12.51 2.76
CA THR A 38 9.23 -13.48 3.85
C THR A 38 8.96 -12.80 5.19
N VAL A 39 8.58 -13.59 6.21
CA VAL A 39 8.48 -13.10 7.60
C VAL A 39 9.79 -12.47 8.07
N ARG A 40 10.94 -12.99 7.62
CA ARG A 40 12.25 -12.41 7.91
C ARG A 40 12.42 -11.03 7.28
N ASP A 41 12.02 -10.88 6.02
CA ASP A 41 12.08 -9.59 5.30
C ASP A 41 11.27 -8.53 6.03
N LEU A 42 10.02 -8.84 6.40
CA LEU A 42 9.14 -7.90 7.11
C LEU A 42 9.72 -7.42 8.44
N ARG A 43 10.31 -8.33 9.23
CA ARG A 43 10.96 -7.97 10.51
C ARG A 43 12.16 -7.04 10.31
N LEU A 44 12.96 -7.29 9.27
CA LEU A 44 14.12 -6.45 8.95
C LEU A 44 13.68 -5.06 8.48
N ILE A 45 12.63 -5.00 7.66
CA ILE A 45 12.05 -3.75 7.15
C ILE A 45 11.46 -2.94 8.31
N ALA A 46 10.64 -3.54 9.17
CA ALA A 46 10.04 -2.85 10.32
C ALA A 46 11.12 -2.21 11.22
N ARG A 47 12.21 -2.94 11.47
CA ARG A 47 13.34 -2.43 12.25
C ARG A 47 14.07 -1.27 11.54
N ALA A 48 14.22 -1.34 10.23
CA ALA A 48 14.89 -0.31 9.44
C ALA A 48 14.03 0.96 9.29
N ALA A 49 12.71 0.79 9.18
CA ALA A 49 11.76 1.88 8.98
C ALA A 49 11.55 2.75 10.23
N ARG A 50 11.82 2.22 11.44
CA ARG A 50 11.61 2.94 12.73
C ARG A 50 10.23 3.60 12.80
N ASP A 51 9.19 2.82 12.47
CA ASP A 51 7.77 3.24 12.45
C ASP A 51 7.41 4.31 11.39
N ASN A 52 8.30 4.61 10.44
CA ASN A 52 7.96 5.44 9.27
C ASN A 52 7.32 4.58 8.17
N GLU A 53 6.02 4.77 7.95
CA GLU A 53 5.23 3.99 6.99
C GLU A 53 5.69 4.18 5.54
N ASP A 54 6.00 5.43 5.13
CA ASP A 54 6.48 5.73 3.78
C ASP A 54 7.81 5.02 3.48
N LEU A 55 8.74 5.05 4.45
CA LEU A 55 10.01 4.36 4.37
C LEU A 55 9.82 2.84 4.36
N SER A 56 8.87 2.32 5.14
CA SER A 56 8.53 0.89 5.14
C SER A 56 8.07 0.43 3.75
N GLY A 57 7.15 1.16 3.12
CA GLY A 57 6.65 0.86 1.77
C GLY A 57 7.76 0.84 0.71
N ALA A 58 8.65 1.85 0.73
CA ALA A 58 9.81 1.89 -0.16
C ALA A 58 10.75 0.70 0.03
N LEU A 59 11.03 0.32 1.27
CA LEU A 59 11.88 -0.83 1.60
C LEU A 59 11.24 -2.17 1.20
N MET A 60 9.91 -2.30 1.33
CA MET A 60 9.16 -3.47 0.87
C MET A 60 9.29 -3.67 -0.65
N VAL A 61 9.06 -2.60 -1.42
CA VAL A 61 9.20 -2.63 -2.89
C VAL A 61 10.62 -3.00 -3.28
N ARG A 62 11.62 -2.35 -2.67
CA ARG A 62 13.03 -2.65 -2.94
C ARG A 62 13.39 -4.10 -2.65
N GLN A 63 12.92 -4.65 -1.53
CA GLN A 63 13.26 -6.02 -1.12
C GLN A 63 12.61 -7.08 -2.01
N SER A 64 11.43 -6.78 -2.56
CA SER A 64 10.64 -7.66 -3.42
C SER A 64 11.06 -7.59 -4.90
N LEU A 65 11.55 -6.45 -5.38
CA LEU A 65 11.91 -6.24 -6.79
C LEU A 65 13.19 -7.02 -7.17
N VAL A 66 13.03 -7.99 -8.06
CA VAL A 66 14.11 -8.85 -8.58
C VAL A 66 14.70 -8.26 -9.86
N GLU A 67 13.83 -7.91 -10.82
CA GLU A 67 14.21 -7.31 -12.09
C GLU A 67 13.23 -6.18 -12.49
N PRO A 68 13.71 -4.99 -12.84
CA PRO A 68 15.10 -4.54 -12.78
C PRO A 68 15.53 -4.25 -11.33
N PRO A 69 16.78 -4.58 -10.92
CA PRO A 69 17.25 -4.23 -9.59
C PRO A 69 17.39 -2.72 -9.44
N LEU A 70 16.86 -2.17 -8.34
CA LEU A 70 16.93 -0.73 -8.03
C LEU A 70 17.68 -0.48 -6.72
N SER A 71 18.47 0.59 -6.70
CA SER A 71 19.11 1.12 -5.49
C SER A 71 18.07 1.81 -4.57
N ALA A 72 18.45 2.08 -3.32
CA ALA A 72 17.57 2.82 -2.39
C ALA A 72 17.22 4.22 -2.92
N GLU A 73 18.21 4.88 -3.52
CA GLU A 73 18.06 6.21 -4.10
C GLU A 73 17.14 6.19 -5.32
N GLN A 74 17.29 5.19 -6.19
CA GLN A 74 16.41 5.00 -7.34
C GLN A 74 14.96 4.71 -6.94
N ILE A 75 14.76 3.91 -5.87
CA ILE A 75 13.42 3.67 -5.31
C ILE A 75 12.81 4.97 -4.79
N GLY A 76 13.59 5.80 -4.08
CA GLY A 76 13.14 7.10 -3.59
C GLY A 76 12.82 8.12 -4.69
N ALA A 77 13.37 7.92 -5.90
CA ALA A 77 13.12 8.74 -7.07
C ALA A 77 11.93 8.27 -7.93
N LEU A 78 11.28 7.14 -7.59
CA LEU A 78 10.14 6.66 -8.35
C LEU A 78 8.95 7.63 -8.25
N PRO A 79 8.16 7.81 -9.33
CA PRO A 79 6.87 8.48 -9.23
C PRO A 79 6.00 7.84 -8.15
N ALA A 80 5.39 8.64 -7.28
CA ALA A 80 4.61 8.14 -6.15
C ALA A 80 3.53 7.12 -6.57
N GLY A 81 2.84 7.37 -7.70
CA GLY A 81 1.84 6.45 -8.24
C GLY A 81 2.41 5.09 -8.66
N LEU A 82 3.65 5.06 -9.15
CA LEU A 82 4.34 3.81 -9.50
C LEU A 82 4.77 3.05 -8.26
N LEU A 83 5.33 3.74 -7.26
CA LEU A 83 5.68 3.12 -5.98
C LEU A 83 4.45 2.49 -5.32
N GLN A 84 3.33 3.21 -5.30
CA GLN A 84 2.05 2.72 -4.76
C GLN A 84 1.50 1.53 -5.54
N PHE A 85 1.64 1.51 -6.86
CA PHE A 85 1.27 0.36 -7.68
C PHE A 85 2.11 -0.87 -7.30
N LEU A 86 3.44 -0.72 -7.27
CA LEU A 86 4.34 -1.82 -6.94
C LEU A 86 4.09 -2.33 -5.52
N LEU A 87 3.90 -1.44 -4.53
CA LEU A 87 3.61 -1.83 -3.16
C LEU A 87 2.34 -2.68 -3.05
N ARG A 88 1.27 -2.35 -3.78
CA ARG A 88 0.06 -3.18 -3.83
C ARG A 88 0.33 -4.56 -4.40
N GLU A 89 1.11 -4.64 -5.48
CA GLU A 89 1.48 -5.92 -6.07
C GLU A 89 2.35 -6.75 -5.12
N VAL A 90 3.29 -6.12 -4.40
CA VAL A 90 4.08 -6.76 -3.34
C VAL A 90 3.19 -7.31 -2.24
N ASN A 91 2.22 -6.53 -1.74
CA ASN A 91 1.27 -6.98 -0.72
C ASN A 91 0.42 -8.15 -1.22
N ARG A 92 -0.05 -8.08 -2.48
CA ARG A 92 -0.85 -9.14 -3.12
C ARG A 92 -0.08 -10.45 -3.22
N ILE A 93 1.15 -10.44 -3.76
CA ILE A 93 1.95 -11.66 -3.93
C ILE A 93 2.45 -12.21 -2.60
N SER A 94 2.67 -11.34 -1.60
CA SER A 94 3.13 -11.74 -0.26
C SER A 94 1.98 -12.18 0.66
N GLY A 95 0.72 -12.04 0.24
CA GLY A 95 -0.45 -12.32 1.07
C GLY A 95 -0.61 -11.36 2.25
N ILE A 96 -0.07 -10.13 2.15
CA ILE A 96 -0.13 -9.07 3.19
C ILE A 96 -1.25 -8.06 2.86
N THR A 97 -2.25 -8.47 2.10
CA THR A 97 -3.42 -7.62 1.85
C THR A 97 -4.26 -7.53 3.11
N ALA A 98 -4.75 -6.34 3.43
CA ALA A 98 -5.81 -6.19 4.42
C ALA A 98 -6.93 -7.16 4.05
N THR A 99 -7.30 -8.01 5.00
CA THR A 99 -8.42 -8.95 4.81
C THR A 99 -9.69 -8.15 4.54
N GLU A 100 -10.62 -8.74 3.78
CA GLU A 100 -11.92 -8.12 3.54
C GLU A 100 -12.60 -7.74 4.87
N ASP A 101 -12.38 -8.55 5.92
CA ASP A 101 -12.81 -8.30 7.29
C ASP A 101 -12.14 -7.09 7.94
N GLU A 102 -10.84 -6.88 7.77
CA GLU A 102 -10.13 -5.69 8.30
C GLU A 102 -10.57 -4.41 7.58
N VAL A 103 -10.84 -4.48 6.28
CA VAL A 103 -11.41 -3.36 5.51
C VAL A 103 -12.86 -3.09 5.92
N LEU A 104 -13.69 -4.14 6.10
CA LEU A 104 -15.06 -4.00 6.59
C LEU A 104 -15.08 -3.42 8.00
N ALA A 105 -14.25 -3.93 8.92
CA ALA A 105 -14.17 -3.45 10.30
C ALA A 105 -13.74 -1.97 10.36
N ALA A 106 -12.80 -1.55 9.52
CA ALA A 106 -12.45 -0.14 9.39
C ALA A 106 -13.61 0.70 8.84
N LEU A 107 -14.40 0.18 7.91
CA LEU A 107 -15.59 0.85 7.37
C LEU A 107 -16.80 0.82 8.32
N GLU A 108 -16.84 -0.07 9.31
CA GLU A 108 -17.88 -0.07 10.33
C GLU A 108 -17.70 1.08 11.32
N ASP A 109 -16.49 1.60 11.51
CA ASP A 109 -16.24 2.76 12.35
C ASP A 109 -16.92 4.02 11.75
N PRO A 110 -17.90 4.62 12.47
CA PRO A 110 -18.58 5.83 12.01
C PRO A 110 -17.62 7.00 11.73
N LEU A 111 -16.49 7.09 12.43
CA LEU A 111 -15.48 8.12 12.23
C LEU A 111 -14.68 7.90 10.96
N VAL A 112 -14.33 6.65 10.64
CA VAL A 112 -13.64 6.33 9.38
C VAL A 112 -14.55 6.61 8.19
N ARG A 113 -15.85 6.28 8.29
CA ARG A 113 -16.85 6.63 7.27
C ARG A 113 -17.01 8.14 7.10
N ALA A 114 -17.08 8.87 8.21
CA ALA A 114 -17.13 10.33 8.17
C ALA A 114 -15.87 10.89 7.51
N SER A 115 -14.70 10.36 7.86
CA SER A 115 -13.42 10.81 7.30
C SER A 115 -13.33 10.62 5.79
N LEU A 116 -13.71 9.43 5.30
CA LEU A 116 -13.78 9.12 3.87
C LEU A 116 -14.80 9.99 3.13
N MET A 117 -15.96 10.27 3.74
CA MET A 117 -16.99 11.13 3.15
C MET A 117 -16.47 12.57 2.99
N LEU A 118 -15.81 13.12 4.01
CA LEU A 118 -15.24 14.46 3.98
C LEU A 118 -14.08 14.57 2.98
N SER A 119 -13.20 13.57 2.93
CA SER A 119 -12.11 13.52 1.95
C SER A 119 -12.62 13.53 0.51
N ARG A 120 -13.67 12.76 0.20
CA ARG A 120 -14.25 12.71 -1.16
C ARG A 120 -14.95 14.00 -1.57
N GLU A 121 -15.68 14.61 -0.65
CA GLU A 121 -16.50 15.78 -0.95
C GLU A 121 -15.67 17.07 -1.01
N PHE A 122 -14.66 17.20 -0.14
CA PHE A 122 -13.85 18.41 -0.02
C PHE A 122 -12.46 18.28 -0.65
N GLY A 123 -12.07 17.09 -1.11
CA GLY A 123 -10.74 16.80 -1.64
C GLY A 123 -9.64 16.79 -0.55
N TRP A 124 -10.01 16.77 0.72
CA TRP A 124 -9.07 16.78 1.84
C TRP A 124 -8.33 15.45 1.99
N THR A 125 -7.08 15.53 2.41
CA THR A 125 -6.22 14.38 2.73
C THR A 125 -6.59 13.76 4.08
N SER A 126 -6.21 12.50 4.32
CA SER A 126 -6.46 11.82 5.61
C SER A 126 -5.86 12.55 6.80
N GLU A 127 -4.74 13.25 6.62
CA GLU A 127 -4.10 14.06 7.66
C GLU A 127 -4.91 15.31 7.99
N GLU A 128 -5.43 16.01 6.98
CA GLU A 128 -6.29 17.19 7.16
C GLU A 128 -7.60 16.82 7.86
N VAL A 129 -8.19 15.68 7.51
CA VAL A 129 -9.40 15.17 8.17
C VAL A 129 -9.11 14.69 9.59
N GLY A 130 -7.95 14.07 9.83
CA GLY A 130 -7.51 13.61 11.15
C GLY A 130 -7.23 14.74 12.15
N ARG A 131 -7.09 15.99 11.69
CA ARG A 131 -6.96 17.18 12.54
C ARG A 131 -8.31 17.71 13.04
N LEU A 132 -9.42 17.25 12.47
CA LEU A 132 -10.75 17.65 12.91
C LEU A 132 -11.08 17.02 14.25
N THR A 133 -11.60 17.84 15.16
CA THR A 133 -12.24 17.33 16.37
C THR A 133 -13.55 16.63 16.02
N LEU A 134 -14.01 15.72 16.90
CA LEU A 134 -15.30 15.05 16.75
C LEU A 134 -16.46 16.04 16.49
N GLY A 135 -16.46 17.20 17.16
CA GLY A 135 -17.46 18.24 16.97
C GLY A 135 -17.43 18.86 15.56
N GLU A 136 -16.23 19.13 15.04
CA GLU A 136 -16.05 19.67 13.70
C GLU A 136 -16.38 18.64 12.61
N THR A 137 -15.97 17.38 12.80
CA THR A 137 -16.35 16.27 11.91
C THR A 137 -17.88 16.14 11.81
N MET A 138 -18.58 16.18 12.94
CA MET A 138 -20.04 16.10 12.98
C MET A 138 -20.72 17.31 12.32
N LEU A 139 -20.17 18.52 12.51
CA LEU A 139 -20.68 19.73 11.87
C LEU A 139 -20.60 19.65 10.34
N HIS A 140 -19.45 19.22 9.81
CA HIS A 140 -19.27 19.08 8.37
C HIS A 140 -20.17 17.99 7.79
N VAL A 141 -20.29 16.84 8.44
CA VAL A 141 -21.19 15.76 8.00
C VAL A 141 -22.66 16.21 8.02
N ALA A 142 -23.08 16.98 9.03
CA ALA A 142 -24.44 17.53 9.11
C ALA A 142 -24.70 18.55 7.98
N ALA A 143 -23.72 19.40 7.65
CA ALA A 143 -23.82 20.36 6.55
C ALA A 143 -23.99 19.67 5.18
N LEU A 144 -23.37 18.50 4.98
CA LEU A 144 -23.55 17.70 3.76
C LEU A 144 -24.95 17.08 3.69
N ARG A 145 -25.49 16.60 4.81
CA ARG A 145 -26.87 16.05 4.86
C ARG A 145 -27.94 17.12 4.63
N GLY A 146 -27.69 18.37 4.98
CA GLY A 146 -28.62 19.49 4.75
C GLY A 146 -28.62 20.05 3.32
N ARG A 147 -27.80 19.52 2.42
CA ARG A 147 -27.68 19.95 1.01
C ARG A 147 -28.31 18.97 0.01
N GLY A 148 -28.92 17.88 0.48
CA GLY A 148 -29.63 16.88 -0.31
C GLY A 148 -31.14 17.03 -0.25
#